data_AF-A0A7W7AEK9-F1
#
_entry.id   AF-A0A7W7AEK9-F1
#
_cell.length_a   1.000
_cell.length_b   1.000
_cell.length_c   1.000
_cell.angle_alpha   90.00
_cell.angle_beta   90.00
_cell.angle_gamma   90.00
#
_symmetry.space_group_name_H-M   'P 1'
#
loop_
_entity.id
_entity.type
_entity.pdbx_description
1 polymer ?
#
loop_
_entity_poly.entity_id
_entity_poly.type
_entity_poly.pdbx_seq_one_letter_code
_entity_poly.pdbx_strand_id
1 'polypeptide(L)'
;MTVLFKRHFQIAYLVDDIRAGMDEFAAKHGVSNWHLMDMAALYGEGSPTNAIALAWTDADLMVELIEPNPAVESIYSNWRPDLGAGPRLHHLGFKPETDAEFDAIIAQLGAGGCPVSTEGTAGDALRYAYIDTTRALGHYYELILLKGEGGKAYFAPVPQN
;
A
#
# COMPACT_ATOMS: atom_id res chain seq x y z
N MET A 1 5.85 9.18 -23.05
CA MET A 1 4.78 9.02 -22.07
C MET A 1 4.71 7.54 -21.70
N THR A 2 4.95 7.21 -20.44
CA THR A 2 4.90 5.85 -19.90
C THR A 2 3.44 5.43 -19.69
N VAL A 3 3.15 4.13 -19.84
CA VAL A 3 1.84 3.57 -19.51
C VAL A 3 1.78 3.36 -18.00
N LEU A 4 0.83 4.03 -17.32
CA LEU A 4 0.76 4.11 -15.86
C LEU A 4 0.13 2.90 -15.16
N PHE A 5 -0.52 1.99 -15.89
CA PHE A 5 -1.18 0.78 -15.36
C PHE A 5 -0.32 -0.49 -15.52
N LYS A 6 0.99 -0.35 -15.67
CA LYS A 6 1.90 -1.49 -15.84
C LYS A 6 2.44 -1.97 -14.49
N ARG A 7 2.62 -3.28 -14.35
CA ARG A 7 3.18 -3.92 -13.15
C ARG A 7 2.42 -3.55 -11.87
N HIS A 8 1.10 -3.43 -12.01
CA HIS A 8 0.19 -3.47 -10.88
C HIS A 8 0.37 -4.80 -10.15
N PHE A 9 0.51 -4.75 -8.83
CA PHE A 9 0.80 -5.95 -8.04
C PHE A 9 0.17 -5.93 -6.66
N GLN A 10 -0.46 -4.85 -6.23
CA GLN A 10 -0.98 -4.72 -4.87
C GLN A 10 -2.29 -3.94 -4.86
N ILE A 11 -3.28 -4.47 -4.16
CA ILE A 11 -4.55 -3.79 -3.90
C ILE A 11 -4.66 -3.60 -2.40
N ALA A 12 -4.73 -2.35 -1.94
CA ALA A 12 -4.75 -2.04 -0.52
C ALA A 12 -6.09 -1.50 -0.06
N TYR A 13 -6.60 -2.11 1.01
CA TYR A 13 -7.82 -1.72 1.69
C TYR A 13 -7.53 -1.21 3.09
N LEU A 14 -8.18 -0.11 3.47
CA LEU A 14 -8.23 0.29 4.86
C LEU A 14 -9.33 -0.48 5.58
N VAL A 15 -9.06 -0.83 6.83
CA VAL A 15 -10.00 -1.48 7.75
C VAL A 15 -9.95 -0.77 9.11
N ASP A 16 -11.05 -0.81 9.85
CA ASP A 16 -11.13 -0.23 11.20
C ASP A 16 -10.34 -1.03 12.25
N ASP A 17 -10.32 -2.36 12.10
CA ASP A 17 -9.63 -3.30 12.97
C ASP A 17 -8.98 -4.37 12.07
N ILE A 18 -7.67 -4.54 12.20
CA ILE A 18 -6.92 -5.41 11.29
C ILE A 18 -7.35 -6.87 11.39
N ARG A 19 -7.72 -7.35 12.60
CA ARG A 19 -8.10 -8.75 12.81
C ARG A 19 -9.50 -9.01 12.28
N ALA A 20 -10.45 -8.12 12.55
CA ALA A 20 -11.79 -8.19 11.98
C ALA A 20 -11.75 -8.12 10.44
N GLY A 21 -10.89 -7.27 9.89
CA GLY A 21 -10.63 -7.19 8.45
C GLY A 21 -10.10 -8.50 7.87
N MET A 22 -9.08 -9.11 8.50
CA MET A 22 -8.54 -10.41 8.10
C MET A 22 -9.61 -11.51 8.14
N ASP A 23 -10.42 -11.57 9.20
CA ASP A 23 -11.50 -12.54 9.36
C ASP A 23 -12.59 -12.35 8.28
N GLU A 24 -12.94 -11.10 7.98
CA GLU A 24 -13.89 -10.77 6.91
C GLU A 24 -13.38 -11.21 5.54
N PHE A 25 -12.11 -10.94 5.22
CA PHE A 25 -11.50 -11.36 3.96
C PHE A 25 -11.39 -12.88 3.85
N ALA A 26 -11.07 -13.57 4.94
CA ALA A 26 -11.07 -15.03 4.96
C ALA A 26 -12.48 -15.57 4.65
N ALA A 27 -13.51 -15.04 5.32
CA ALA A 27 -14.88 -15.52 5.20
C ALA A 27 -15.54 -15.19 3.84
N LYS A 28 -15.29 -13.99 3.28
CA LYS A 28 -15.98 -13.50 2.07
C LYS A 28 -15.16 -13.67 0.79
N HIS A 29 -13.83 -13.70 0.90
CA HIS A 29 -12.92 -13.64 -0.25
C HIS A 29 -11.90 -14.79 -0.29
N GLY A 30 -11.83 -15.62 0.75
CA GLY A 30 -10.93 -16.77 0.80
C GLY A 30 -9.47 -16.43 1.07
N VAL A 31 -9.15 -15.21 1.50
CA VAL A 31 -7.78 -14.78 1.83
C VAL A 31 -7.56 -14.91 3.34
N SER A 32 -6.89 -15.98 3.77
CA SER A 32 -6.79 -16.36 5.18
C SER A 32 -5.36 -16.43 5.74
N ASN A 33 -4.35 -16.50 4.89
CA ASN A 33 -2.95 -16.52 5.30
C ASN A 33 -2.35 -15.12 5.15
N TRP A 34 -1.95 -14.53 6.28
CA TRP A 34 -1.49 -13.15 6.34
C TRP A 34 -0.13 -13.05 7.03
N HIS A 35 0.74 -12.19 6.48
CA HIS A 35 1.86 -11.64 7.23
C HIS A 35 1.40 -10.36 7.92
N LEU A 36 1.14 -10.45 9.23
CA LEU A 36 0.69 -9.33 10.06
C LEU A 36 1.90 -8.63 10.70
N MET A 37 1.97 -7.31 10.52
CA MET A 37 2.97 -6.42 11.09
C MET A 37 2.31 -5.48 12.09
N ASP A 38 2.87 -5.40 13.30
CA ASP A 38 2.50 -4.43 14.32
C ASP A 38 3.30 -3.14 14.08
N MET A 39 2.69 -2.19 13.37
CA MET A 39 3.36 -0.97 12.94
C MET A 39 3.54 0.00 14.10
N ALA A 40 2.62 0.01 15.06
CA ALA A 40 2.76 0.80 16.29
C ALA A 40 3.96 0.30 17.13
N ALA A 41 4.19 -1.01 17.22
CA ALA A 41 5.35 -1.56 17.91
C ALA A 41 6.68 -1.28 17.16
N LEU A 42 6.65 -1.29 15.82
CA LEU A 42 7.84 -1.05 14.99
C LEU A 42 8.26 0.42 14.94
N TYR A 43 7.30 1.35 14.90
CA TYR A 43 7.56 2.77 14.64
C TYR A 43 7.10 3.71 15.77
N GLY A 44 6.48 3.19 16.82
CA GLY A 44 6.02 3.94 17.99
C GLY A 44 4.72 4.72 17.76
N GLU A 45 4.36 5.58 18.74
CA GLU A 45 3.10 6.33 18.77
C GLU A 45 2.90 7.28 17.57
N GLY A 46 3.98 7.64 16.88
CA GLY A 46 3.94 8.47 15.67
C GLY A 46 3.61 7.71 14.37
N SER A 47 3.44 6.39 14.43
CA SER A 47 3.11 5.60 13.25
C SER A 47 1.75 6.01 12.67
N PRO A 48 1.65 6.26 11.34
CA PRO A 48 0.36 6.58 10.69
C PRO A 48 -0.57 5.36 10.59
N THR A 49 -0.07 4.16 10.92
CA THR A 49 -0.82 2.90 10.90
C THR A 49 -0.59 2.15 12.20
N ASN A 50 -1.62 1.48 12.71
CA ASN A 50 -1.50 0.59 13.86
C ASN A 50 -0.95 -0.76 13.41
N ALA A 51 -1.48 -1.29 12.29
CA ALA A 51 -1.11 -2.60 11.77
C ALA A 51 -1.27 -2.68 10.25
N ILE A 52 -0.51 -3.58 9.63
CA ILE A 52 -0.59 -3.91 8.21
C ILE A 52 -0.59 -5.43 8.06
N ALA A 53 -1.46 -5.98 7.23
CA ALA A 53 -1.50 -7.39 6.89
C ALA A 53 -1.33 -7.58 5.38
N LEU A 54 -0.36 -8.41 4.99
CA LEU A 54 -0.05 -8.69 3.59
C LEU A 54 -0.35 -10.15 3.23
N ALA A 55 -0.91 -10.38 2.05
CA ALA A 55 -1.21 -11.71 1.53
C ALA A 55 -0.99 -11.75 0.02
N TRP A 56 -0.20 -12.71 -0.48
CA TRP A 56 -0.20 -13.04 -1.90
C TRP A 56 -1.45 -13.88 -2.22
N THR A 57 -2.16 -13.49 -3.27
CA THR A 57 -3.37 -14.17 -3.79
C THR A 57 -3.14 -14.82 -5.15
N ASP A 58 -2.06 -14.45 -5.83
CA ASP A 58 -1.49 -15.09 -6.99
C ASP A 58 0.04 -14.84 -6.96
N ALA A 59 0.79 -15.43 -7.88
CA ALA A 59 2.25 -15.31 -7.97
C ALA A 59 2.73 -13.85 -7.95
N ASP A 60 1.95 -12.93 -8.52
CA ASP A 60 2.30 -11.51 -8.67
C ASP A 60 1.26 -10.53 -8.12
N LEU A 61 0.20 -11.00 -7.43
CA LEU A 61 -0.86 -10.14 -6.90
C LEU A 61 -0.99 -10.24 -5.37
N MET A 62 -0.77 -9.11 -4.70
CA MET A 62 -0.88 -8.93 -3.26
C MET A 62 -2.19 -8.23 -2.90
N VAL A 63 -2.81 -8.68 -1.82
CA VAL A 63 -3.81 -7.90 -1.07
C VAL A 63 -3.14 -7.39 0.19
N GLU A 64 -3.36 -6.11 0.48
CA GLU A 64 -2.91 -5.45 1.70
C GLU A 64 -4.13 -4.94 2.47
N LEU A 65 -4.14 -5.20 3.78
CA LEU A 65 -5.04 -4.54 4.73
C LEU A 65 -4.23 -3.61 5.61
N ILE A 66 -4.75 -2.41 5.84
CA ILE A 66 -4.11 -1.39 6.67
C ILE A 66 -5.12 -0.94 7.71
N GLU A 67 -4.72 -0.97 8.98
CA GLU A 67 -5.44 -0.31 10.06
C GLU A 67 -4.78 1.06 10.32
N PRO A 68 -5.41 2.18 9.92
CA PRO A 68 -4.84 3.51 10.14
C PRO A 68 -4.79 3.86 11.62
N ASN A 69 -3.80 4.64 12.04
CA ASN A 69 -3.79 5.24 13.36
C ASN A 69 -4.69 6.49 13.36
N PRO A 70 -5.83 6.50 14.07
CA PRO A 70 -6.75 7.62 14.07
C PRO A 70 -6.21 8.89 14.74
N ALA A 71 -5.13 8.77 15.53
CA ALA A 71 -4.49 9.89 16.22
C ALA A 71 -3.44 10.62 15.38
N VAL A 72 -3.05 10.05 14.22
CA VAL A 72 -2.00 10.60 13.36
C VAL A 72 -2.60 11.02 12.02
N GLU A 73 -2.49 12.31 11.70
CA GLU A 73 -2.90 12.83 10.40
C GLU A 73 -1.97 12.29 9.29
N SER A 74 -2.56 11.70 8.25
CA SER A 74 -1.83 11.03 7.17
C SER A 74 -2.71 10.87 5.92
N ILE A 75 -2.17 10.26 4.85
CA ILE A 75 -2.91 9.94 3.63
C ILE A 75 -4.17 9.09 3.88
N TYR A 76 -4.19 8.33 4.99
CA TYR A 76 -5.32 7.50 5.39
C TYR A 76 -6.47 8.30 6.01
N SER A 77 -6.21 9.51 6.51
CA SER A 77 -7.18 10.29 7.30
C SER A 77 -8.43 10.67 6.50
N ASN A 78 -8.32 10.89 5.19
CA ASN A 78 -9.45 11.30 4.35
C ASN A 78 -10.48 10.16 4.11
N TRP A 79 -10.12 8.91 4.38
CA TRP A 79 -11.01 7.75 4.22
C TRP A 79 -11.73 7.37 5.52
N ARG A 80 -11.35 7.96 6.66
CA ARG A 80 -11.89 7.61 7.98
C ARG A 80 -13.42 7.69 8.12
N PRO A 81 -14.13 8.70 7.58
CA PRO A 81 -15.59 8.77 7.70
C PRO A 81 -16.34 7.55 7.13
N ASP A 82 -15.65 6.82 6.26
CA ASP A 82 -16.19 5.79 5.40
C ASP A 82 -15.77 4.36 5.82
N LEU A 83 -14.85 4.22 6.77
CA LEU A 83 -14.32 2.92 7.22
C LEU A 83 -15.35 2.08 7.98
N GLY A 84 -16.26 2.72 8.71
CA GLY A 84 -17.35 2.04 9.43
C GLY A 84 -18.38 1.31 8.55
N ALA A 85 -18.22 1.38 7.22
CA ALA A 85 -19.03 0.65 6.24
C ALA A 85 -18.35 -0.64 5.72
N GLY A 86 -17.18 -0.99 6.25
CA GLY A 86 -16.37 -2.14 5.83
C GLY A 86 -15.08 -1.73 5.09
N PRO A 87 -14.33 -2.70 4.54
CA PRO A 87 -13.05 -2.43 3.89
C PRO A 87 -13.14 -1.41 2.75
N ARG A 88 -12.17 -0.47 2.69
CA ARG A 88 -12.16 0.62 1.70
C ARG A 88 -10.92 0.62 0.85
N LEU A 89 -11.08 0.49 -0.47
CA LEU A 89 -9.96 0.65 -1.40
C LEU A 89 -9.32 2.02 -1.18
N HIS A 90 -8.00 2.01 -0.96
CA HIS A 90 -7.24 3.23 -0.72
C HIS A 90 -6.19 3.46 -1.78
N HIS A 91 -5.42 2.44 -2.14
CA HIS A 91 -4.41 2.59 -3.17
C HIS A 91 -4.23 1.34 -4.01
N LEU A 92 -3.69 1.54 -5.21
CA LEU A 92 -3.15 0.48 -6.06
C LEU A 92 -1.64 0.62 -6.13
N GLY A 93 -0.93 -0.47 -5.87
CA GLY A 93 0.53 -0.53 -5.89
C GLY A 93 1.07 -0.98 -7.25
N PHE A 94 2.11 -0.31 -7.72
CA PHE A 94 2.80 -0.58 -8.97
C PHE A 94 4.30 -0.72 -8.70
N LYS A 95 4.97 -1.66 -9.40
CA LYS A 95 6.43 -1.90 -9.26
C LYS A 95 7.22 -1.35 -10.46
N PRO A 96 7.73 -0.11 -10.44
CA PRO A 96 8.77 0.33 -11.36
C PRO A 96 10.03 -0.55 -11.21
N GLU A 97 10.78 -0.73 -12.31
CA GLU A 97 11.98 -1.59 -12.30
C GLU A 97 13.28 -0.81 -12.12
N THR A 98 13.26 0.50 -12.43
CA THR A 98 14.45 1.35 -12.39
C THR A 98 14.12 2.70 -11.77
N ASP A 99 15.13 3.36 -11.21
CA ASP A 99 15.00 4.75 -10.72
C ASP A 99 14.53 5.71 -11.81
N ALA A 100 15.09 5.59 -13.02
CA ALA A 100 14.70 6.43 -14.15
C ALA A 100 13.21 6.28 -14.50
N GLU A 101 12.67 5.07 -14.40
CA GLU A 101 11.27 4.82 -14.63
C GLU A 101 10.38 5.32 -13.48
N PHE A 102 10.80 5.10 -12.23
CA PHE A 102 10.13 5.62 -11.04
C PHE A 102 9.98 7.14 -11.11
N ASP A 103 11.07 7.86 -11.37
CA ASP A 103 11.08 9.31 -11.48
C ASP A 103 10.29 9.80 -12.71
N ALA A 104 10.32 9.07 -13.83
CA ALA A 104 9.54 9.40 -15.01
C ALA A 104 8.02 9.28 -14.78
N ILE A 105 7.58 8.27 -14.01
CA ILE A 105 6.17 8.10 -13.65
C ILE A 105 5.72 9.25 -12.74
N ILE A 106 6.52 9.61 -11.73
CA ILE A 106 6.24 10.75 -10.84
C ILE A 106 6.14 12.04 -11.65
N ALA A 107 7.11 12.32 -12.53
CA ALA A 107 7.10 13.52 -13.35
C ALA A 107 5.87 13.57 -14.27
N GLN A 108 5.49 12.44 -14.87
CA GLN A 108 4.31 12.35 -15.72
C GLN A 108 3.00 12.60 -14.95
N LEU A 109 2.83 11.96 -13.79
CA LEU A 109 1.65 12.15 -12.94
C LEU A 109 1.57 13.56 -12.38
N GLY A 110 2.70 14.12 -11.93
CA GLY A 110 2.79 15.49 -11.45
C GLY A 110 2.43 16.52 -12.52
N ALA A 111 2.93 16.35 -13.76
CA ALA A 111 2.53 17.18 -14.90
C ALA A 111 1.03 17.04 -15.25
N GLY A 112 0.43 15.90 -14.92
CA GLY A 112 -1.02 15.64 -15.02
C GLY A 112 -1.85 16.16 -13.85
N GLY A 113 -1.25 16.87 -12.88
CA GLY A 113 -1.94 17.42 -11.71
C GLY A 113 -2.16 16.42 -10.56
N CYS A 114 -1.44 15.30 -10.56
CA CYS A 114 -1.45 14.31 -9.48
C CYS A 114 -0.12 14.40 -8.70
N PRO A 115 -0.04 15.23 -7.63
CA PRO A 115 1.20 15.44 -6.89
C PRO A 115 1.58 14.23 -6.01
N VAL A 116 2.85 14.15 -5.63
CA VAL A 116 3.30 13.22 -4.57
C VAL A 116 2.69 13.66 -3.23
N SER A 117 1.99 12.76 -2.53
CA SER A 117 1.44 13.01 -1.19
C SER A 117 2.44 12.70 -0.09
N THR A 118 3.16 11.58 -0.22
CA THR A 118 4.21 11.17 0.69
C THR A 118 5.17 10.22 -0.03
N GLU A 119 6.43 10.22 0.36
CA GLU A 119 7.45 9.32 -0.17
C GLU A 119 8.45 8.95 0.93
N GLY A 120 9.13 7.83 0.75
CA GLY A 120 10.09 7.35 1.73
C GLY A 120 10.88 6.13 1.26
N THR A 121 11.61 5.56 2.21
CA THR A 121 12.38 4.32 2.01
C THR A 121 12.12 3.36 3.16
N ALA A 122 12.17 2.06 2.89
CA ALA A 122 12.24 1.04 3.93
C ALA A 122 13.69 0.54 4.00
N GLY A 123 14.55 1.35 4.63
CA GLY A 123 16.00 1.13 4.61
C GLY A 123 16.53 0.99 3.19
N ASP A 124 17.41 0.00 2.96
CA ASP A 124 17.97 -0.30 1.64
C ASP A 124 17.11 -1.25 0.80
N ALA A 125 15.91 -1.63 1.27
CA ALA A 125 15.08 -2.64 0.61
C ALA A 125 14.22 -2.06 -0.52
N LEU A 126 13.63 -0.87 -0.32
CA LEU A 126 12.79 -0.21 -1.32
C LEU A 126 12.71 1.30 -1.11
N ARG A 127 12.37 2.01 -2.20
CA ARG A 127 11.81 3.37 -2.17
C ARG A 127 10.36 3.30 -2.57
N TYR A 128 9.51 4.08 -1.91
CA TYR A 128 8.11 4.20 -2.26
C TYR A 128 7.67 5.66 -2.42
N ALA A 129 6.62 5.87 -3.21
CA ALA A 129 5.95 7.17 -3.33
C ALA A 129 4.45 6.97 -3.55
N TYR A 130 3.66 7.65 -2.72
CA TYR A 130 2.21 7.77 -2.88
C TYR A 130 1.90 9.00 -3.71
N ILE A 131 1.14 8.81 -4.78
CA ILE A 131 0.72 9.86 -5.71
C ILE A 131 -0.77 10.09 -5.57
N ASP A 132 -1.17 11.34 -5.33
CA ASP A 132 -2.57 11.75 -5.21
C ASP A 132 -3.26 11.69 -6.58
N THR A 133 -3.85 10.54 -6.85
CA THR A 133 -4.71 10.33 -8.01
C THR A 133 -6.18 10.31 -7.61
N THR A 134 -6.51 10.70 -6.38
CA THR A 134 -7.82 10.45 -5.75
C THR A 134 -8.93 11.24 -6.43
N ARG A 135 -8.65 12.48 -6.84
CA ARG A 135 -9.57 13.29 -7.63
C ARG A 135 -9.83 12.71 -9.04
N ALA A 136 -8.84 12.04 -9.63
CA ALA A 136 -8.93 11.53 -10.99
C ALA A 136 -9.49 10.10 -11.05
N LEU A 137 -9.14 9.26 -10.09
CA LEU A 137 -9.36 7.81 -10.10
C LEU A 137 -10.06 7.26 -8.86
N GLY A 138 -10.25 8.08 -7.82
CA GLY A 138 -10.91 7.68 -6.57
C GLY A 138 -10.03 6.92 -5.57
N HIS A 139 -8.73 6.76 -5.86
CA HIS A 139 -7.75 6.08 -5.01
C HIS A 139 -6.37 6.73 -5.20
N TYR A 140 -5.40 6.42 -4.35
CA TYR A 140 -3.99 6.76 -4.55
C TYR A 140 -3.28 5.75 -5.43
N TYR A 141 -2.18 6.18 -6.03
CA TYR A 141 -1.19 5.25 -6.57
C TYR A 141 -0.06 5.12 -5.56
N GLU A 142 0.45 3.91 -5.38
CA GLU A 142 1.74 3.70 -4.75
C GLU A 142 2.73 3.15 -5.77
N LEU A 143 3.89 3.79 -5.89
CA LEU A 143 5.02 3.26 -6.64
C LEU A 143 5.98 2.63 -5.65
N ILE A 144 6.36 1.37 -5.88
CA ILE A 144 7.31 0.64 -5.03
C ILE A 144 8.48 0.17 -5.90
N LEU A 145 9.64 0.80 -5.72
CA LEU A 145 10.88 0.40 -6.38
C LEU A 145 11.71 -0.45 -5.42
N LEU A 146 11.70 -1.77 -5.66
CA LEU A 146 12.54 -2.72 -4.93
C LEU A 146 14.03 -2.53 -5.27
N LYS A 147 14.88 -2.63 -4.26
CA LYS A 147 16.34 -2.40 -4.37
C LYS A 147 17.11 -3.68 -4.09
N GLY A 148 17.89 -4.12 -5.08
CA GLY A 148 18.85 -5.23 -4.95
C GLY A 148 18.24 -6.51 -4.35
N GLU A 149 19.03 -7.22 -3.54
CA GLU A 149 18.57 -8.40 -2.81
C GLU A 149 17.64 -8.06 -1.64
N GLY A 150 17.82 -6.87 -1.04
CA GLY A 150 16.98 -6.39 0.07
C GLY A 150 15.50 -6.30 -0.29
N GLY A 151 15.19 -5.84 -1.51
CA GLY A 151 13.82 -5.77 -2.00
C GLY A 151 13.16 -7.14 -2.19
N LYS A 152 13.91 -8.18 -2.57
CA LYS A 152 13.39 -9.55 -2.64
C LYS A 152 13.11 -10.10 -1.24
N ALA A 153 13.97 -9.79 -0.28
CA ALA A 153 13.81 -10.23 1.10
C ALA A 153 12.62 -9.54 1.80
N TYR A 154 12.27 -8.32 1.40
CA TYR A 154 11.20 -7.54 2.03
C TYR A 154 9.84 -8.27 2.01
N PHE A 155 9.46 -8.86 0.88
CA PHE A 155 8.19 -9.59 0.74
C PHE A 155 8.31 -11.10 0.97
N ALA A 156 9.50 -11.63 1.27
CA ALA A 156 9.71 -13.05 1.49
C ALA A 156 8.87 -13.65 2.64
N PRO A 157 8.56 -12.92 3.73
CA PRO A 157 7.69 -13.43 4.81
C PRO A 157 6.21 -13.50 4.43
N VAL A 158 5.79 -12.88 3.32
CA VAL A 158 4.39 -12.80 2.93
C VAL A 158 3.93 -14.15 2.36
N PRO A 159 2.88 -14.78 2.93
CA PRO A 159 2.44 -16.10 2.50
C PRO A 159 1.66 -16.05 1.18
N GLN A 160 1.59 -17.20 0.52
CA GLN A 160 0.68 -17.48 -0.58
C GLN A 160 -0.65 -18.03 -0.04
N ASN A 161 -1.76 -17.64 -0.66
CA ASN A 161 -3.11 -18.12 -0.36
C ASN A 161 -3.59 -19.14 -1.39
#